data_AF-W2GPE5-F1
#
_entry.id   AF-W2GPE5-F1
#
_cell.length_a   1.000
_cell.length_b   1.000
_cell.length_c   1.000
_cell.angle_alpha   90.00
_cell.angle_beta   90.00
_cell.angle_gamma   90.00
#
_symmetry.space_group_name_H-M   'P 1'
#
loop_
_entity.id
_entity.type
_entity.pdbx_description
1 polymer ?
#
loop_
_entity_poly.entity_id
_entity_poly.type
_entity_poly.pdbx_seq_one_letter_code
_entity_poly.pdbx_strand_id
1 'polypeptide(L)'
;MRLPYVLLLAVCIIIASCNALSAYEQEAVVAQNAQRWSSTHSVAAAETGDTSGKRLLRSDSIPTVNAEERALPGMTKLTETLKKWISALRSKLSNKKLWWNYQKLGKQKLSDLDITGMWLKNGKSYDDIFDRWIRLDKSPRQAAKNLLNHGTTTNDLYKVLRKRNMNLETIRPIWREVGLTEYQLRAARHAASAL
;
A
#
# COMPACT_ATOMS: atom_id res chain seq x y z
N MET A 1 31.52 24.00 -25.66
CA MET A 1 30.99 22.63 -25.43
C MET A 1 29.92 22.49 -24.33
N ARG A 2 29.47 23.55 -23.61
CA ARG A 2 28.43 23.38 -22.54
C ARG A 2 26.97 23.52 -23.00
N LEU A 3 26.72 24.19 -24.14
CA LEU A 3 25.38 24.38 -24.72
C LEU A 3 24.57 23.09 -25.00
N PRO A 4 25.10 22.02 -25.62
CA PRO A 4 24.30 20.83 -25.91
C PRO A 4 23.85 20.09 -24.64
N TYR A 5 24.65 20.13 -23.58
CA TYR A 5 24.31 19.52 -22.29
C TYR A 5 23.18 20.26 -21.57
N VAL A 6 23.15 21.60 -21.63
CA VAL A 6 22.05 22.39 -21.03
C VAL A 6 20.74 22.13 -21.79
N LEU A 7 20.80 22.04 -23.13
CA LEU A 7 19.65 21.73 -23.97
C LEU A 7 19.09 20.32 -23.69
N LEU A 8 19.97 19.32 -23.59
CA LEU A 8 19.57 17.94 -23.27
C LEU A 8 18.96 17.83 -21.86
N LEU A 9 19.52 18.55 -20.87
CA LEU A 9 19.01 18.58 -19.50
C LEU A 9 17.63 19.28 -19.42
N ALA A 10 17.41 20.35 -20.18
CA ALA A 10 16.10 20.99 -20.30
C ALA A 10 15.05 20.06 -20.94
N VAL A 11 15.40 19.34 -22.01
CA VAL A 11 14.51 18.35 -22.63
C VAL A 11 14.16 17.21 -21.65
N CYS A 12 15.12 16.71 -20.87
CA CYS A 12 14.84 15.71 -19.84
C CYS A 12 13.86 16.20 -18.75
N ILE A 13 13.95 17.47 -18.34
CA ILE A 13 13.01 18.07 -17.38
C ILE A 13 11.60 18.16 -17.99
N ILE A 14 11.47 18.55 -19.26
CA ILE A 14 10.18 18.64 -19.94
C ILE A 14 9.54 17.25 -20.06
N ILE A 15 10.26 16.22 -20.52
CA ILE A 15 9.73 14.86 -20.64
C ILE A 15 9.29 14.30 -19.27
N ALA A 16 10.05 14.57 -18.20
CA ALA A 16 9.66 14.18 -16.85
C ALA A 16 8.39 14.92 -16.35
N SER A 17 8.16 16.17 -16.79
CA SER A 17 6.96 16.94 -16.46
C SER A 17 5.72 16.52 -17.27
N CYS A 18 5.87 16.12 -18.53
CA CYS A 18 4.73 15.67 -19.36
C CYS A 18 4.12 14.35 -18.85
N ASN A 19 4.93 13.44 -18.32
CA ASN A 19 4.43 12.20 -17.71
C ASN A 19 3.66 12.43 -16.39
N ALA A 20 3.74 13.63 -15.79
CA ALA A 20 2.89 14.01 -14.66
C ALA A 20 1.48 14.46 -15.08
N LEU A 21 1.25 14.72 -16.37
CA LEU A 21 -0.06 15.14 -16.90
C LEU A 21 -0.96 13.97 -17.36
N SER A 22 -0.43 12.75 -17.54
CA SER A 22 -1.23 11.62 -18.07
C SER A 22 -1.99 10.80 -17.01
N ALA A 23 -1.91 11.17 -15.73
CA ALA A 23 -2.44 10.36 -14.61
C ALA A 23 -3.63 10.97 -13.88
N TYR A 24 -4.20 12.09 -14.36
CA TYR A 24 -5.34 12.76 -13.74
C TYR A 24 -6.67 12.61 -14.50
N GLU A 25 -6.70 11.97 -15.68
CA GLU A 25 -7.96 11.77 -16.43
C GLU A 25 -8.74 10.50 -16.02
N GLN A 26 -8.29 9.77 -14.99
CA GLN A 26 -9.02 8.63 -14.43
C GLN A 26 -10.03 9.02 -13.31
N GLU A 27 -10.24 10.31 -13.02
CA GLU A 27 -11.35 10.78 -12.14
C GLU A 27 -12.52 11.43 -12.90
N ALA A 28 -12.37 11.75 -14.20
CA ALA A 28 -13.46 12.29 -15.02
C ALA A 28 -14.51 11.22 -15.44
N VAL A 29 -14.10 9.95 -15.58
CA VAL A 29 -14.95 8.85 -16.06
C VAL A 29 -15.99 8.39 -15.01
N VAL A 30 -15.77 8.70 -13.73
CA VAL A 30 -16.70 8.32 -12.64
C VAL A 30 -17.98 9.16 -12.67
N ALA A 31 -17.96 10.34 -13.31
CA ALA A 31 -19.12 11.25 -13.37
C ALA A 31 -20.16 10.91 -14.45
N GLN A 32 -19.86 10.04 -15.43
CA GLN A 32 -20.79 9.73 -16.54
C GLN A 32 -21.54 8.39 -16.42
N ASN A 33 -21.07 7.45 -15.59
CA ASN A 33 -21.71 6.13 -15.47
C ASN A 33 -22.98 6.09 -14.61
N ALA A 34 -23.50 7.25 -14.18
CA ALA A 34 -24.75 7.37 -13.42
C ALA A 34 -26.02 7.53 -14.32
N GLN A 35 -25.88 7.69 -15.65
CA GLN A 35 -27.01 7.99 -16.55
C GLN A 35 -27.01 7.17 -17.86
N ARG A 36 -27.13 5.84 -17.75
CA ARG A 36 -27.68 4.94 -18.79
C ARG A 36 -27.99 3.57 -18.18
N TRP A 37 -29.13 3.41 -17.52
CA TRP A 37 -30.37 2.89 -18.11
C TRP A 37 -30.21 1.61 -18.98
N SER A 38 -30.81 0.54 -18.45
CA SER A 38 -31.54 -0.54 -19.14
C SER A 38 -30.83 -1.49 -20.14
N SER A 39 -30.84 -2.77 -19.73
CA SER A 39 -31.37 -3.91 -20.49
C SER A 39 -30.52 -4.67 -21.54
N THR A 40 -30.40 -5.98 -21.27
CA THR A 40 -30.47 -7.15 -22.21
C THR A 40 -29.33 -7.57 -23.16
N HIS A 41 -29.16 -8.90 -23.20
CA HIS A 41 -28.72 -9.82 -24.28
C HIS A 41 -27.22 -9.97 -24.70
N SER A 42 -26.61 -11.04 -24.15
CA SER A 42 -26.22 -12.32 -24.81
C SER A 42 -25.59 -12.40 -26.21
N VAL A 43 -24.68 -13.41 -26.35
CA VAL A 43 -24.31 -14.20 -27.56
C VAL A 43 -23.39 -13.52 -28.61
N ALA A 44 -22.43 -14.17 -29.30
CA ALA A 44 -21.61 -15.39 -29.08
C ALA A 44 -20.51 -15.51 -30.19
N ALA A 45 -19.64 -16.53 -30.08
CA ALA A 45 -18.80 -17.14 -31.15
C ALA A 45 -17.63 -16.30 -31.73
N ALA A 46 -16.56 -16.89 -32.30
CA ALA A 46 -16.36 -18.29 -32.70
C ALA A 46 -14.91 -18.83 -32.47
N GLU A 47 -14.79 -20.16 -32.50
CA GLU A 47 -13.57 -20.95 -32.79
C GLU A 47 -13.15 -20.77 -34.28
N THR A 48 -12.12 -21.37 -34.91
CA THR A 48 -11.26 -22.57 -34.77
C THR A 48 -9.86 -22.26 -35.37
N GLY A 49 -8.76 -22.97 -35.09
CA GLY A 49 -8.25 -24.16 -35.85
C GLY A 49 -7.70 -23.84 -37.27
N ASP A 50 -6.63 -24.43 -37.81
CA ASP A 50 -5.70 -25.46 -37.31
C ASP A 50 -4.42 -25.59 -38.21
N THR A 51 -3.39 -26.31 -37.76
CA THR A 51 -2.19 -26.91 -38.44
C THR A 51 -1.60 -26.39 -39.78
N SER A 52 -0.25 -26.39 -39.88
CA SER A 52 0.58 -27.28 -40.76
C SER A 52 1.93 -26.64 -41.20
N GLY A 53 3.02 -27.44 -41.35
CA GLY A 53 4.25 -26.98 -42.03
C GLY A 53 5.57 -27.65 -41.62
N LYS A 54 6.29 -28.25 -42.59
CA LYS A 54 7.47 -29.14 -42.43
C LYS A 54 8.41 -28.93 -43.63
N ARG A 55 9.73 -29.21 -43.64
CA ARG A 55 10.62 -29.96 -42.72
C ARG A 55 12.11 -29.53 -42.97
N LEU A 56 13.01 -29.72 -42.00
CA LEU A 56 14.50 -29.82 -42.15
C LEU A 56 15.31 -28.60 -42.66
N LEU A 57 16.34 -28.20 -41.89
CA LEU A 57 17.75 -28.50 -42.23
C LEU A 57 18.66 -28.28 -41.00
N ARG A 58 19.82 -28.96 -41.01
CA ARG A 58 20.78 -29.04 -39.90
C ARG A 58 22.00 -28.15 -40.20
N SER A 59 22.47 -27.39 -39.21
CA SER A 59 23.82 -26.82 -39.17
C SER A 59 24.34 -26.86 -37.74
N ASP A 60 25.47 -27.53 -37.52
CA ASP A 60 26.05 -27.74 -36.19
C ASP A 60 26.97 -26.57 -35.75
N SER A 61 27.08 -26.41 -34.43
CA SER A 61 28.13 -25.71 -33.69
C SER A 61 28.42 -24.22 -33.99
N ILE A 62 27.94 -23.36 -33.10
CA ILE A 62 28.77 -22.28 -32.52
C ILE A 62 28.88 -22.61 -31.03
N PRO A 63 30.07 -22.56 -30.40
CA PRO A 63 30.17 -22.82 -28.97
C PRO A 63 29.42 -21.73 -28.22
N THR A 64 28.37 -22.11 -27.50
CA THR A 64 27.80 -21.29 -26.43
C THR A 64 28.91 -21.09 -25.41
N VAL A 65 29.61 -19.97 -25.50
CA VAL A 65 30.52 -19.52 -24.45
C VAL A 65 29.66 -19.47 -23.19
N ASN A 66 30.04 -20.27 -22.18
CA ASN A 66 29.42 -20.19 -20.87
C ASN A 66 29.57 -18.75 -20.39
N ALA A 67 28.48 -17.99 -20.50
CA ALA A 67 28.28 -16.78 -19.73
C ALA A 67 28.13 -17.24 -18.29
N GLU A 68 29.27 -17.55 -17.65
CA GLU A 68 29.36 -17.62 -16.21
C GLU A 68 28.69 -16.36 -15.68
N GLU A 69 27.55 -16.53 -15.03
CA GLU A 69 26.77 -15.46 -14.44
C GLU A 69 27.54 -14.95 -13.22
N ARG A 70 28.65 -14.24 -13.48
CA ARG A 70 29.41 -13.47 -12.51
C ARG A 70 28.57 -12.24 -12.17
N ALA A 71 27.49 -12.49 -11.44
CA ALA A 71 26.74 -11.50 -10.71
C ALA A 71 27.72 -10.82 -9.73
N LEU A 72 28.34 -9.72 -10.18
CA LEU A 72 29.35 -8.97 -9.45
C LEU A 72 28.81 -8.65 -8.04
N PRO A 73 29.36 -9.23 -6.96
CA PRO A 73 28.73 -9.19 -5.62
C PRO A 73 28.57 -7.79 -5.00
N GLY A 74 29.15 -6.75 -5.63
CA GLY A 74 28.99 -5.35 -5.25
C GLY A 74 27.77 -4.65 -5.87
N MET A 75 27.33 -5.02 -7.08
CA MET A 75 26.25 -4.31 -7.77
C MET A 75 24.88 -4.58 -7.12
N THR A 76 24.65 -5.82 -6.68
CA THR A 76 23.44 -6.20 -5.93
C THR A 76 23.31 -5.38 -4.64
N LYS A 77 24.38 -5.27 -3.84
CA LYS A 77 24.43 -4.43 -2.63
C LYS A 77 24.14 -2.96 -2.91
N LEU A 78 24.67 -2.38 -3.99
CA LEU A 78 24.38 -0.99 -4.38
C LEU A 78 22.91 -0.79 -4.79
N THR A 79 22.33 -1.72 -5.55
CA THR A 79 20.89 -1.62 -5.89
C THR A 79 19.99 -1.79 -4.66
N GLU A 80 20.38 -2.60 -3.68
CA GLU A 80 19.68 -2.71 -2.40
C GLU A 80 19.75 -1.44 -1.56
N THR A 81 20.93 -0.82 -1.41
CA THR A 81 21.06 0.41 -0.63
C THR A 81 20.29 1.55 -1.28
N LEU A 82 20.30 1.65 -2.61
CA LEU A 82 19.46 2.60 -3.35
C LEU A 82 17.97 2.34 -3.13
N LYS A 83 17.50 1.08 -3.22
CA LYS A 83 16.10 0.70 -2.91
C LYS A 83 15.71 1.08 -1.47
N LYS A 84 16.58 0.80 -0.49
CA LYS A 84 16.41 1.18 0.92
C LYS A 84 16.33 2.70 1.10
N TRP A 85 17.18 3.47 0.41
CA TRP A 85 17.15 4.93 0.48
C TRP A 85 15.89 5.53 -0.16
N ILE A 86 15.48 5.07 -1.34
CA ILE A 86 14.25 5.50 -2.02
C ILE A 86 13.01 5.17 -1.16
N SER A 87 12.96 3.99 -0.55
CA SER A 87 11.83 3.60 0.31
C SER A 87 11.76 4.46 1.58
N ALA A 88 12.90 4.80 2.18
CA ALA A 88 12.99 5.72 3.32
C ALA A 88 12.57 7.16 2.94
N LEU A 89 12.95 7.64 1.75
CA LEU A 89 12.53 8.96 1.26
C LEU A 89 11.01 9.00 1.04
N ARG A 90 10.45 7.95 0.41
CA ARG A 90 9.01 7.80 0.16
C ARG A 90 8.21 7.69 1.46
N SER A 91 8.72 7.00 2.48
CA SER A 91 8.07 6.89 3.78
C SER A 91 8.06 8.24 4.52
N LYS A 92 9.18 8.98 4.51
CA LYS A 92 9.27 10.35 5.07
C LYS A 92 8.27 11.29 4.39
N LEU A 93 8.17 11.27 3.07
CA LEU A 93 7.20 12.10 2.32
C LEU A 93 5.74 11.71 2.64
N SER A 94 5.46 10.41 2.75
CA SER A 94 4.15 9.89 3.15
C SER A 94 3.75 10.35 4.56
N ASN A 95 4.67 10.24 5.53
CA ASN A 95 4.44 10.69 6.90
C ASN A 95 4.24 12.21 6.97
N LYS A 96 5.02 13.00 6.20
CA LYS A 96 4.81 14.46 6.11
C LYS A 96 3.43 14.82 5.54
N LYS A 97 2.95 14.10 4.51
CA LYS A 97 1.60 14.27 3.95
C LYS A 97 0.51 13.87 4.95
N LEU A 98 0.71 12.78 5.71
CA LEU A 98 -0.21 12.36 6.78
C LEU A 98 -0.33 13.43 7.87
N TRP A 99 0.80 13.95 8.36
CA TRP A 99 0.85 15.04 9.34
C TRP A 99 0.17 16.32 8.85
N TRP A 100 0.43 16.74 7.62
CA TRP A 100 -0.20 17.94 7.05
C TRP A 100 -1.72 17.78 6.90
N ASN A 101 -2.18 16.61 6.44
CA ASN A 101 -3.60 16.29 6.39
C ASN A 101 -4.23 16.29 7.78
N TYR A 102 -3.58 15.68 8.78
CA TYR A 102 -4.06 15.67 10.16
C TYR A 102 -4.19 17.10 10.74
N GLN A 103 -3.18 17.96 10.55
CA GLN A 103 -3.26 19.38 10.94
C GLN A 103 -4.39 20.13 10.22
N LYS A 104 -4.64 19.85 8.94
CA LYS A 104 -5.76 20.45 8.20
C LYS A 104 -7.12 20.05 8.78
N LEU A 105 -7.29 18.78 9.15
CA LEU A 105 -8.50 18.26 9.80
C LEU A 105 -8.68 18.83 11.21
N GLY A 106 -7.59 18.98 11.97
CA GLY A 106 -7.60 19.66 13.27
C GLY A 106 -8.02 21.14 13.19
N LYS A 107 -7.61 21.85 12.13
CA LYS A 107 -8.10 23.22 11.85
C LYS A 107 -9.61 23.27 11.54
N GLN A 108 -10.18 22.17 11.06
CA GLN A 108 -11.63 22.00 10.87
C GLN A 108 -12.36 21.55 12.16
N LYS A 109 -11.66 21.52 13.31
CA LYS A 109 -12.17 21.07 14.61
C LYS A 109 -12.63 19.60 14.66
N LEU A 110 -12.19 18.77 13.72
CA LEU A 110 -12.43 17.32 13.75
C LEU A 110 -11.60 16.68 14.86
N SER A 111 -12.25 15.85 15.68
CA SER A 111 -11.57 15.09 16.74
C SER A 111 -10.82 13.89 16.16
N ASP A 112 -9.90 13.31 16.95
CA ASP A 112 -9.24 12.04 16.61
C ASP A 112 -10.27 10.91 16.36
N LEU A 113 -11.44 10.99 17.00
CA LEU A 113 -12.53 10.05 16.76
C LEU A 113 -13.15 10.27 15.37
N ASP A 114 -13.47 11.51 14.99
CA ASP A 114 -14.06 11.81 13.68
C ASP A 114 -13.13 11.43 12.53
N ILE A 115 -11.82 11.70 12.70
CA ILE A 115 -10.78 11.35 11.74
C ILE A 115 -10.67 9.83 11.58
N THR A 116 -10.80 9.07 12.67
CA THR A 116 -10.85 7.59 12.62
C THR A 116 -12.07 7.10 11.83
N GLY A 117 -13.25 7.66 12.10
CA GLY A 117 -14.49 7.32 11.38
C GLY A 117 -14.41 7.65 9.90
N MET A 118 -13.77 8.77 9.53
CA MET A 118 -13.52 9.12 8.13
C MET A 118 -12.56 8.13 7.45
N TRP A 119 -11.51 7.66 8.12
CA TRP A 119 -10.61 6.64 7.54
C TRP A 119 -11.31 5.29 7.35
N LEU A 120 -12.19 4.89 8.27
CA LEU A 120 -13.02 3.68 8.12
C LEU A 120 -13.97 3.81 6.91
N LYS A 121 -14.69 4.92 6.79
CA LYS A 121 -15.54 5.23 5.62
C LYS A 121 -14.77 5.21 4.30
N ASN A 122 -13.50 5.60 4.33
CA ASN A 122 -12.57 5.55 3.19
C ASN A 122 -11.87 4.19 3.01
N GLY A 123 -12.47 3.11 3.54
CA GLY A 123 -12.04 1.72 3.35
C GLY A 123 -10.66 1.39 3.91
N LYS A 124 -10.17 2.10 4.94
CA LYS A 124 -8.88 1.77 5.58
C LYS A 124 -9.08 0.65 6.60
N SER A 125 -8.17 -0.31 6.57
CA SER A 125 -8.18 -1.41 7.54
C SER A 125 -7.88 -0.91 8.95
N TYR A 126 -8.31 -1.67 9.98
CA TYR A 126 -7.97 -1.36 11.37
C TYR A 126 -6.45 -1.31 11.59
N ASP A 127 -5.68 -2.11 10.85
CA ASP A 127 -4.23 -2.04 10.83
C ASP A 127 -3.71 -0.71 10.27
N ASP A 128 -4.17 -0.28 9.10
CA ASP A 128 -3.75 0.99 8.49
C ASP A 128 -4.06 2.18 9.39
N ILE A 129 -5.21 2.13 10.08
CA ILE A 129 -5.69 3.17 10.99
C ILE A 129 -4.81 3.23 12.24
N PHE A 130 -4.53 2.07 12.86
CA PHE A 130 -3.65 2.01 14.02
C PHE A 130 -2.25 2.55 13.67
N ASP A 131 -1.68 2.11 12.55
CA ASP A 131 -0.37 2.59 12.08
C ASP A 131 -0.35 4.09 11.79
N ARG A 132 -1.44 4.66 11.25
CA ARG A 132 -1.55 6.10 11.03
C ARG A 132 -1.53 6.86 12.35
N TRP A 133 -2.19 6.35 13.38
CA TRP A 133 -2.15 6.96 14.70
C TRP A 133 -0.75 6.92 15.33
N ILE A 134 -0.03 5.79 15.22
CA ILE A 134 1.37 5.71 15.68
C ILE A 134 2.28 6.66 14.89
N ARG A 135 2.09 6.81 13.58
CA ARG A 135 2.87 7.75 12.72
C ARG A 135 2.50 9.23 12.93
N LEU A 136 1.43 9.51 13.67
CA LEU A 136 1.02 10.83 14.17
C LEU A 136 1.37 11.00 15.65
N ASP A 137 2.32 10.20 16.15
CA ASP A 137 2.86 10.22 17.51
C ASP A 137 1.79 10.05 18.62
N LYS A 138 0.66 9.39 18.29
CA LYS A 138 -0.33 8.98 19.29
C LYS A 138 0.10 7.69 19.97
N SER A 139 -0.28 7.54 21.24
CA SER A 139 -0.01 6.31 21.99
C SER A 139 -0.81 5.11 21.43
N PRO A 140 -0.29 3.87 21.57
CA PRO A 140 -1.02 2.64 21.29
C PRO A 140 -2.39 2.58 21.97
N ARG A 141 -2.50 3.12 23.19
CA ARG A 141 -3.75 3.29 23.94
C ARG A 141 -4.76 4.17 23.19
N GLN A 142 -4.34 5.34 22.72
CA GLN A 142 -5.25 6.25 22.00
C GLN A 142 -5.70 5.64 20.66
N ALA A 143 -4.78 4.99 19.94
CA ALA A 143 -5.09 4.26 18.71
C ALA A 143 -6.12 3.13 18.94
N ALA A 144 -5.93 2.33 20.01
CA ALA A 144 -6.87 1.28 20.40
C ALA A 144 -8.24 1.84 20.82
N LYS A 145 -8.27 2.91 21.62
CA LYS A 145 -9.51 3.58 22.05
C LYS A 145 -10.31 4.11 20.87
N ASN A 146 -9.64 4.74 19.90
CA ASN A 146 -10.27 5.25 18.69
C ASN A 146 -10.92 4.13 17.85
N LEU A 147 -10.28 2.96 17.75
CA LEU A 147 -10.83 1.80 17.05
C LEU A 147 -12.06 1.22 17.77
N LEU A 148 -11.99 1.03 19.09
CA LEU A 148 -13.11 0.51 19.89
C LEU A 148 -14.34 1.43 19.83
N ASN A 149 -14.13 2.75 19.91
CA ASN A 149 -15.21 3.74 19.82
C ASN A 149 -15.93 3.74 18.45
N HIS A 150 -15.34 3.14 17.40
CA HIS A 150 -15.98 2.90 16.09
C HIS A 150 -16.45 1.46 15.90
N GLY A 151 -16.65 0.70 16.98
CA GLY A 151 -17.25 -0.64 16.93
C GLY A 151 -16.28 -1.76 16.52
N THR A 152 -14.96 -1.53 16.54
CA THR A 152 -13.98 -2.61 16.35
C THR A 152 -14.15 -3.66 17.45
N THR A 153 -14.25 -4.94 17.08
CA THR A 153 -14.42 -6.01 18.08
C THR A 153 -13.16 -6.20 18.94
N THR A 154 -13.31 -6.76 20.15
CA THR A 154 -12.14 -7.15 20.96
C THR A 154 -11.21 -8.11 20.21
N ASN A 155 -11.77 -9.04 19.44
CA ASN A 155 -10.99 -10.02 18.69
C ASN A 155 -10.14 -9.35 17.60
N ASP A 156 -10.68 -8.36 16.89
CA ASP A 156 -9.96 -7.64 15.85
C ASP A 156 -8.93 -6.67 16.44
N LEU A 157 -9.23 -6.00 17.55
CA LEU A 157 -8.23 -5.22 18.28
C LEU A 157 -7.05 -6.09 18.74
N TYR A 158 -7.31 -7.29 19.26
CA TYR A 158 -6.24 -8.22 19.64
C TYR A 158 -5.38 -8.63 18.43
N LYS A 159 -6.00 -8.94 17.28
CA LYS A 159 -5.27 -9.25 16.03
C LYS A 159 -4.39 -8.07 15.59
N VAL A 160 -4.93 -6.84 15.60
CA VAL A 160 -4.19 -5.60 15.30
C VAL A 160 -2.96 -5.44 16.20
N LEU A 161 -3.11 -5.59 17.52
CA LEU A 161 -1.98 -5.47 18.45
C LEU A 161 -0.96 -6.62 18.26
N ARG A 162 -1.40 -7.87 18.06
CA ARG A 162 -0.52 -9.03 17.86
C ARG A 162 0.26 -8.98 16.54
N LYS A 163 -0.33 -8.46 15.47
CA LYS A 163 0.35 -8.28 14.16
C LYS A 163 1.53 -7.30 14.23
N ARG A 164 1.59 -6.47 15.28
CA ARG A 164 2.72 -5.58 15.60
C ARG A 164 3.73 -6.21 16.56
N ASN A 165 3.70 -7.54 16.70
CA ASN A 165 4.53 -8.34 17.60
C ASN A 165 4.44 -7.96 19.08
N MET A 166 3.39 -7.24 19.50
CA MET A 166 3.18 -6.89 20.91
C MET A 166 2.94 -8.17 21.73
N ASN A 167 3.74 -8.38 22.77
CA ASN A 167 3.56 -9.49 23.71
C ASN A 167 2.38 -9.21 24.68
N LEU A 168 1.96 -10.21 25.46
CA LEU A 168 0.84 -10.03 26.39
C LEU A 168 1.12 -8.99 27.49
N GLU A 169 2.39 -8.79 27.87
CA GLU A 169 2.81 -7.78 28.84
C GLU A 169 2.62 -6.36 28.31
N THR A 170 2.82 -6.16 27.00
CA THR A 170 2.56 -4.89 26.30
C THR A 170 1.08 -4.69 26.01
N ILE A 171 0.35 -5.75 25.64
CA ILE A 171 -1.08 -5.67 25.32
C ILE A 171 -1.92 -5.41 26.56
N ARG A 172 -1.63 -6.08 27.69
CA ARG A 172 -2.42 -5.99 28.93
C ARG A 172 -2.64 -4.56 29.46
N PRO A 173 -1.63 -3.67 29.61
CA PRO A 173 -1.86 -2.31 30.08
C PRO A 173 -2.73 -1.52 29.09
N ILE A 174 -2.45 -1.60 27.78
CA ILE A 174 -3.28 -0.98 26.73
C ILE A 174 -4.74 -1.42 26.88
N TRP A 175 -4.97 -2.73 27.05
CA TRP A 175 -6.28 -3.35 27.18
C TRP A 175 -7.08 -2.81 28.36
N ARG A 176 -6.46 -2.76 29.55
CA ARG A 176 -7.07 -2.21 30.77
C ARG A 176 -7.35 -0.71 30.64
N GLU A 177 -6.41 0.03 30.06
CA GLU A 177 -6.49 1.48 29.89
C GLU A 177 -7.57 1.96 28.89
N VAL A 178 -8.08 1.05 28.04
CA VAL A 178 -9.24 1.27 27.17
C VAL A 178 -10.52 0.62 27.72
N GLY A 179 -10.51 0.16 28.98
CA GLY A 179 -11.70 -0.34 29.69
C GLY A 179 -12.06 -1.80 29.44
N LEU A 180 -11.17 -2.58 28.81
CA LEU A 180 -11.41 -4.00 28.52
C LEU A 180 -10.86 -4.91 29.62
N THR A 181 -11.57 -6.00 29.90
CA THR A 181 -11.27 -6.96 30.96
C THR A 181 -10.24 -8.02 30.55
N GLU A 182 -9.57 -8.63 31.53
CA GLU A 182 -8.71 -9.81 31.32
C GLU A 182 -9.50 -11.00 30.75
N TYR A 183 -10.79 -11.11 31.06
CA TYR A 183 -11.67 -12.13 30.48
C TYR A 183 -11.82 -11.94 28.96
N GLN A 184 -12.10 -10.71 28.53
CA GLN A 184 -12.15 -10.37 27.10
C GLN A 184 -10.78 -10.55 26.41
N LEU A 185 -9.66 -10.28 27.09
CA LEU A 185 -8.32 -10.53 26.56
C LEU A 185 -8.08 -12.03 26.34
N ARG A 186 -8.47 -12.86 27.31
CA ARG A 186 -8.35 -14.32 27.23
C ARG A 186 -9.23 -14.87 26.10
N ALA A 187 -10.49 -14.43 26.00
CA ALA A 187 -11.40 -14.82 24.93
C ALA A 187 -10.85 -14.44 23.54
N ALA A 188 -10.38 -13.21 23.36
CA ALA A 188 -9.80 -12.73 22.11
C ALA A 188 -8.53 -13.50 21.72
N ARG A 189 -7.70 -13.88 22.71
CA ARG A 189 -6.53 -14.74 22.50
C ARG A 189 -6.93 -16.13 22.01
N HIS A 190 -7.91 -16.79 22.62
CA HIS A 190 -8.37 -18.12 22.18
C HIS A 190 -8.97 -18.06 20.77
N ALA A 191 -9.82 -17.07 20.48
CA ALA A 191 -10.41 -16.88 19.16
C ALA A 191 -9.35 -16.64 18.05
N ALA A 192 -8.23 -16.00 18.38
CA ALA A 192 -7.13 -15.77 17.44
C ALA A 192 -6.14 -16.95 17.33
N SER A 193 -6.26 -18.00 18.15
CA SER A 193 -5.48 -19.24 18.05
C SER A 193 -6.26 -20.41 17.44
N ALA A 194 -7.52 -20.17 17.04
CA ALA A 194 -8.40 -21.14 16.37
C ALA A 194 -8.57 -20.84 14.86
N LEU A 195 -7.70 -19.99 14.31
CA LEU A 195 -7.62 -19.54 12.91
C LEU A 195 -6.20 -19.77 12.38
#